data_AF-A0A252CV32-F1
#
_entry.id   AF-A0A252CV32-F1
#
_cell.length_a   1.000
_cell.length_b   1.000
_cell.length_c   1.000
_cell.angle_alpha   90.00
_cell.angle_beta   90.00
_cell.angle_gamma   90.00
#
_symmetry.space_group_name_H-M   'P 1'
#
loop_
_entity.id
_entity.type
_entity.pdbx_description
1 polymer ?
#
loop_
_entity_poly.entity_id
_entity_poly.type
_entity_poly.pdbx_seq_one_letter_code
_entity_poly.pdbx_strand_id
1 'polypeptide(L)'
;MSLHQPGDTIVDPAKQPLSDRDRIIDILGEGNSGITYAAEDLTESSVTVALKVISLQQTSNWKVLELFEREAKVLAQLQYRGIPHYLNSFQ
;
A
#
# COMPACT_ATOMS: atom_id res chain seq x y z
N MET A 1 -10.07 -0.98 14.32
CA MET A 1 -9.46 -2.34 14.23
C MET A 1 -8.57 -2.29 13.01
N SER A 2 -7.25 -2.40 13.16
CA SER A 2 -6.32 -2.30 12.03
C SER A 2 -6.54 -3.48 11.07
N LEU A 3 -6.43 -3.23 9.77
CA LEU A 3 -6.66 -4.25 8.74
C LEU A 3 -5.58 -5.33 8.75
N HIS A 4 -4.35 -4.92 9.09
CA HIS A 4 -3.18 -5.77 9.24
C HIS A 4 -2.38 -5.35 10.48
N GLN A 5 -1.45 -6.20 10.92
CA GLN A 5 -0.60 -5.99 12.08
C GLN A 5 0.90 -6.07 11.71
N PRO A 6 1.80 -5.45 12.51
CA PRO A 6 3.22 -5.67 12.37
C PRO A 6 3.59 -7.15 12.32
N GLY A 7 4.40 -7.52 11.34
CA GLY A 7 4.79 -8.91 11.05
C GLY A 7 3.95 -9.58 9.95
N ASP A 8 2.77 -9.05 9.61
CA ASP A 8 1.97 -9.56 8.49
C ASP A 8 2.74 -9.40 7.17
N THR A 9 2.67 -10.42 6.32
CA THR A 9 3.24 -10.39 4.98
C THR A 9 2.12 -10.21 3.96
N ILE A 10 2.20 -9.13 3.18
CA ILE A 10 1.32 -8.87 2.07
C ILE A 10 2.00 -9.38 0.79
N VAL A 11 1.23 -10.07 -0.04
CA VAL A 11 1.70 -10.66 -1.29
C VAL A 11 0.77 -10.25 -2.42
N ASP A 12 1.34 -9.85 -3.55
CA ASP A 12 0.55 -9.67 -4.77
C ASP A 12 0.18 -11.06 -5.34
N PRO A 13 -1.10 -11.45 -5.36
CA PRO A 13 -1.51 -12.78 -5.81
C PRO A 13 -1.27 -13.01 -7.31
N ALA A 14 -1.10 -11.96 -8.11
CA ALA A 14 -0.85 -12.06 -9.54
C ALA A 14 0.64 -12.27 -9.87
N LYS A 15 1.53 -12.12 -8.89
CA LYS A 15 2.97 -12.29 -9.06
C LYS A 15 3.43 -13.61 -8.44
N GLN A 16 4.50 -14.17 -9.02
CA GLN A 16 5.09 -15.41 -8.49
C GLN A 16 5.39 -15.23 -7.01
N PRO A 17 5.26 -16.29 -6.19
CA PRO A 17 5.28 -16.15 -4.75
C PRO A 17 6.55 -15.50 -4.22
N LEU A 18 7.68 -15.45 -4.93
CA LEU A 18 8.91 -14.76 -4.48
C LEU A 18 9.03 -13.28 -4.91
N SER A 19 8.08 -12.75 -5.69
CA SER A 19 8.08 -11.38 -6.20
C SER A 19 6.98 -10.56 -5.50
N ASP A 20 7.29 -9.34 -5.09
CA ASP A 20 6.41 -8.38 -4.39
C ASP A 20 5.83 -8.94 -3.07
N ARG A 21 6.72 -9.16 -2.11
CA ARG A 21 6.36 -9.49 -0.72
C ARG A 21 6.75 -8.35 0.20
N ASP A 22 5.76 -7.78 0.84
CA ASP A 22 5.96 -6.67 1.77
C ASP A 22 5.61 -7.12 3.19
N ARG A 23 6.57 -7.02 4.11
CA ARG A 23 6.31 -7.29 5.53
C ARG A 23 6.00 -6.00 6.27
N ILE A 24 4.83 -5.93 6.90
CA ILE A 24 4.43 -4.76 7.68
C ILE A 24 5.34 -4.61 8.90
N ILE A 25 5.85 -3.41 9.10
CA ILE A 25 6.70 -3.02 10.23
C ILE A 25 5.88 -2.21 11.24
N ASP A 26 5.10 -1.24 10.75
CA ASP A 26 4.31 -0.35 11.60
C ASP A 26 3.19 0.36 10.81
N ILE A 27 2.32 1.07 11.51
CA ILE A 27 1.32 1.98 10.93
C ILE A 27 1.94 3.38 10.83
N LEU A 28 1.99 3.93 9.61
CA LEU A 28 2.42 5.31 9.36
C LEU A 28 1.27 6.31 9.53
N GLY A 29 0.03 5.88 9.31
CA GLY A 29 -1.14 6.70 9.53
C GLY A 29 -2.46 6.01 9.20
N GLU A 30 -3.53 6.46 9.84
CA GLU A 30 -4.89 5.99 9.62
C GLU A 30 -5.78 7.19 9.30
N GLY A 31 -6.60 7.07 8.26
CA GLY A 31 -7.52 8.14 7.87
C GLY A 31 -8.78 7.61 7.20
N ASN A 32 -9.63 8.54 6.76
CA ASN A 32 -10.92 8.22 6.14
C ASN A 32 -10.80 7.42 4.82
N SER A 33 -9.60 7.41 4.22
CA SER A 33 -9.30 6.76 2.95
C SER A 33 -8.44 5.51 3.09
N GLY A 34 -8.35 4.92 4.29
CA GLY A 34 -7.59 3.69 4.55
C GLY A 34 -6.46 3.85 5.57
N ILE A 35 -5.61 2.83 5.63
CA ILE A 35 -4.44 2.77 6.51
C ILE A 35 -3.19 2.76 5.64
N THR A 36 -2.19 3.55 6.03
CA THR A 36 -0.86 3.52 5.44
C THR A 36 0.09 2.83 6.41
N TYR A 37 0.74 1.77 5.95
CA TYR A 37 1.73 1.00 6.69
C TYR A 37 3.14 1.32 6.20
N ALA A 38 4.11 1.23 7.09
CA ALA A 38 5.50 1.03 6.72
C ALA A 38 5.70 -0.47 6.51
N ALA A 39 6.31 -0.85 5.39
CA ALA A 39 6.62 -2.25 5.11
C ALA A 39 8.04 -2.41 4.58
N GLU A 40 8.62 -3.58 4.82
CA GLU A 40 9.90 -4.00 4.27
C GLU A 40 9.66 -4.83 3.01
N ASP A 41 10.26 -4.43 1.90
CA ASP A 41 10.30 -5.25 0.68
C ASP A 41 11.24 -6.44 0.94
N LEU A 42 10.68 -7.65 0.89
CA LEU A 42 11.41 -8.89 1.11
C LEU A 42 12.08 -9.42 -0.16
N THR A 43 11.89 -8.77 -1.30
CA THR A 43 12.49 -9.12 -2.60
C THR A 43 13.76 -8.34 -2.86
N GLU A 44 13.76 -7.05 -2.53
CA GLU A 44 14.94 -6.19 -2.51
C GLU A 44 15.32 -5.87 -1.06
N SER A 45 16.33 -6.59 -0.56
CA SER A 45 16.76 -6.44 0.83
C SER A 45 17.04 -4.97 1.19
N SER A 46 16.44 -4.50 2.30
CA SER A 46 16.62 -3.16 2.89
C SER A 46 15.85 -2.00 2.25
N VAL A 47 14.85 -2.26 1.40
CA VAL A 47 13.93 -1.21 0.93
C VAL A 47 12.72 -1.14 1.85
N THR A 48 12.46 0.04 2.41
CA THR A 48 11.22 0.32 3.14
C THR A 48 10.25 1.05 2.22
N VAL A 49 9.03 0.53 2.13
CA VAL A 49 7.95 1.07 1.31
C VAL A 49 6.79 1.56 2.17
N ALA A 50 6.01 2.50 1.64
CA ALA A 50 4.74 2.91 2.23
C ALA A 50 3.61 2.17 1.51
N LEU A 51 2.89 1.30 2.22
CA LEU A 51 1.78 0.52 1.68
C LEU A 51 0.45 1.11 2.14
N LYS A 52 -0.31 1.70 1.22
CA LYS A 52 -1.65 2.24 1.52
C LYS A 52 -2.71 1.20 1.16
N VAL A 53 -3.53 0.84 2.15
CA VAL A 53 -4.54 -0.22 2.02
C VAL A 53 -5.92 0.31 2.40
N ILE A 54 -6.92 -0.04 1.60
CA ILE A 54 -8.33 0.22 1.88
C ILE A 54 -9.08 -1.10 2.09
N SER A 55 -10.03 -1.12 3.01
CA SER A 55 -10.91 -2.28 3.20
C SER A 55 -12.20 -2.08 2.44
N LEU A 56 -12.43 -2.90 1.40
CA LEU A 56 -13.69 -2.89 0.65
C LEU A 56 -14.89 -3.29 1.52
N GLN A 57 -14.68 -4.13 2.54
CA GLN A 57 -15.74 -4.55 3.46
C GLN A 57 -16.14 -3.44 4.44
N GLN A 58 -15.17 -2.62 4.88
CA GLN A 58 -15.42 -1.51 5.81
C GLN A 58 -15.82 -0.22 5.07
N THR A 59 -15.63 -0.17 3.76
CA THR A 59 -15.92 1.01 2.93
C THR A 59 -17.26 0.84 2.22
N SER A 60 -18.34 1.35 2.82
CA SER A 60 -19.66 1.46 2.16
C SER A 60 -19.72 2.58 1.11
N ASN A 61 -18.64 3.37 0.99
CA ASN A 61 -18.59 4.56 0.17
C ASN A 61 -17.73 4.34 -1.08
N TRP A 62 -18.39 4.11 -2.21
CA TRP A 62 -17.76 3.98 -3.52
C TRP A 62 -16.80 5.15 -3.86
N LYS A 63 -17.05 6.34 -3.31
CA LYS A 63 -16.21 7.52 -3.54
C LYS A 63 -14.81 7.37 -2.96
N VAL A 64 -14.65 6.63 -1.86
CA VAL A 64 -13.34 6.39 -1.24
C VAL A 64 -12.48 5.52 -2.15
N LEU A 65 -13.07 4.49 -2.76
CA LEU A 65 -12.38 3.66 -3.75
C LEU A 65 -11.96 4.47 -4.98
N GLU A 66 -12.86 5.30 -5.54
CA GLU A 66 -12.54 6.16 -6.68
C GLU A 66 -11.37 7.13 -6.36
N LEU A 67 -11.39 7.76 -5.19
CA LEU A 67 -10.34 8.68 -4.76
C LEU A 67 -9.00 7.95 -4.55
N PHE A 68 -9.03 6.75 -3.98
CA PHE A 68 -7.84 5.93 -3.79
C PHE A 68 -7.20 5.53 -5.13
N GLU A 69 -8.00 5.05 -6.09
CA GLU A 69 -7.51 4.74 -7.44
C GLU A 69 -6.95 5.97 -8.15
N ARG A 70 -7.62 7.12 -7.99
CA ARG A 70 -7.16 8.38 -8.60
C ARG A 70 -5.84 8.84 -8.00
N GLU A 71 -5.66 8.71 -6.70
CA GLU A 71 -4.40 9.03 -6.02
C GLU A 71 -3.25 8.20 -6.58
N ALA A 72 -3.42 6.88 -6.72
CA ALA A 72 -2.43 6.00 -7.33
C ALA A 72 -2.10 6.42 -8.78
N LYS A 73 -3.13 6.69 -9.61
CA LYS A 73 -2.93 7.13 -11.01
C LYS A 73 -2.17 8.44 -11.11
N VAL A 74 -2.45 9.40 -10.23
CA VAL A 74 -1.74 10.69 -10.19
C VAL A 74 -0.31 10.49 -9.72
N LEU A 75 -0.09 9.73 -8.63
CA LEU A 75 1.24 9.49 -8.07
C LEU A 75 2.15 8.78 -9.08
N ALA A 76 1.62 7.82 -9.85
CA ALA A 76 2.34 7.10 -10.90
C ALA A 76 2.88 8.01 -12.02
N GLN A 77 2.31 9.20 -12.20
CA GLN A 77 2.75 10.17 -13.20
C GLN A 77 3.76 11.19 -12.65
N LEU A 78 4.06 11.16 -11.36
CA LEU A 78 4.93 12.12 -10.68
C LEU A 78 6.28 11.49 -10.37
N GLN A 79 7.36 12.17 -10.79
CA GLN A 79 8.74 11.77 -10.50
C GLN A 79 9.55 12.99 -10.07
N TYR A 80 9.41 13.36 -8.80
CA TYR A 80 10.05 14.55 -8.22
C TYR A 80 10.63 14.25 -6.84
N ARG A 81 11.76 14.87 -6.50
CA ARG A 81 12.54 14.61 -5.27
C ARG A 81 11.77 14.78 -3.94
N GLY A 82 10.64 15.49 -3.93
CA GLY A 82 9.80 15.69 -2.74
C GLY A 82 8.52 14.86 -2.71
N ILE A 83 8.31 13.98 -3.68
CA ILE A 83 7.09 13.16 -3.81
C ILE A 83 7.53 11.68 -3.78
N PRO A 84 6.86 10.82 -2.98
CA PRO A 84 7.16 9.40 -2.98
C PRO A 84 7.09 8.81 -4.39
N HIS A 85 8.07 7.97 -4.73
CA HIS A 85 8.08 7.26 -5.99
C HIS A 85 7.03 6.13 -5.93
N TYR A 86 6.10 6.14 -6.88
CA TYR A 86 5.10 5.09 -7.01
C TYR A 86 5.75 3.82 -7.58
N LEU A 87 5.58 2.69 -6.89
CA LEU A 87 6.10 1.39 -7.33
C LEU A 87 5.04 0.59 -8.10
N ASN A 88 3.91 0.27 -7.44
CA ASN A 88 2.85 -0.55 -8.01
C ASN A 88 1.53 -0.39 -7.22
N SER A 89 0.49 -1.10 -7.67
CA SER A 89 -0.77 -1.33 -6.96
C SER A 89 -1.37 -2.67 -7.38
N PHE A 90 -2.04 -3.36 -6.46
CA PHE A 90 -2.76 -4.62 -6.71
C PHE A 90 -4.05 -4.66 -5.89
N GLN A 91 -4.91 -5.65 -6.17
CA GLN A 91 -6.20 -5.88 -5.50
C GLN A 91 -6.29 -7.32 -4.99
#